data_AF-A0A1I2EXZ6-F1
#
_entry.id   AF-A0A1I2EXZ6-F1
#
_cell.length_a   1.000
_cell.length_b   1.000
_cell.length_c   1.000
_cell.angle_alpha   90.00
_cell.angle_beta   90.00
_cell.angle_gamma   90.00
#
_symmetry.space_group_name_H-M   'P 1'
#
loop_
_entity.id
_entity.type
_entity.pdbx_description
1 polymer ?
#
loop_
_entity_poly.entity_id
_entity_poly.type
_entity_poly.pdbx_seq_one_letter_code
_entity_poly.pdbx_strand_id
1 'polypeptide(L)' 'MNKNSRVEIAQQTIDIMAAGHYINKQQQTVDISADLKKSVDNTIRRKILRGNNLPAWTYHSITKSVLSK' A
#
# COMPACT_ATOMS: atom_id res chain seq x y z
N MET A 1 20.40 9.61 -11.00
CA MET A 1 19.30 8.90 -11.69
C MET A 1 18.53 9.88 -12.57
N ASN A 2 18.48 9.65 -13.88
CA ASN A 2 17.83 10.56 -14.84
C ASN A 2 16.33 10.20 -15.03
N LYS A 3 15.60 11.00 -15.83
CA LYS A 3 14.16 10.78 -16.08
C LYS A 3 13.88 9.41 -16.68
N ASN A 4 14.65 9.01 -17.69
CA ASN A 4 14.43 7.76 -18.43
C ASN A 4 14.61 6.54 -17.52
N SER A 5 15.66 6.53 -16.70
CA SER A 5 15.88 5.45 -15.73
C SER A 5 14.73 5.32 -14.72
N ARG A 6 14.08 6.42 -14.32
CA ARG A 6 12.90 6.34 -13.43
C ARG A 6 11.68 5.73 -14.14
N VAL A 7 11.50 6.01 -15.43
CA VAL A 7 10.40 5.45 -16.22
C VAL A 7 10.58 3.94 -16.35
N GLU A 8 11.79 3.48 -16.65
CA GLU A 8 12.12 2.05 -16.74
C GLU A 8 11.86 1.33 -15.41
N ILE A 9 12.33 1.90 -14.29
CA ILE A 9 12.08 1.36 -12.95
C ILE A 9 10.59 1.30 -12.65
N ALA A 10 9.83 2.33 -13.00
CA ALA A 10 8.38 2.36 -12.78
C ALA A 10 7.67 1.26 -13.58
N GLN A 11 8.05 1.07 -14.84
CA GLN A 11 7.47 0.02 -15.68
C GLN A 11 7.79 -1.37 -15.11
N GLN A 12 9.05 -1.63 -14.77
CA GLN A 12 9.45 -2.89 -14.14
C GLN A 12 8.72 -3.14 -12.82
N THR A 13 8.47 -2.08 -12.04
CA THR A 13 7.70 -2.20 -10.78
C THR A 13 6.26 -2.62 -11.05
N ILE A 14 5.62 -2.10 -12.11
CA ILE A 14 4.28 -2.53 -12.52
C ILE A 14 4.28 -4.01 -12.92
N ASP A 15 5.27 -4.44 -13.69
CA ASP A 15 5.39 -5.82 -14.13
C ASP A 15 5.61 -6.78 -12.94
N ILE A 16 6.42 -6.39 -11.96
CA ILE A 16 6.63 -7.14 -10.70
C ILE A 16 5.32 -7.26 -9.91
N MET A 17 4.57 -6.17 -9.77
CA MET A 17 3.27 -6.18 -9.06
C MET A 17 2.25 -7.07 -9.78
N ALA A 18 2.26 -7.08 -11.13
CA ALA A 18 1.37 -7.92 -11.92
C ALA A 18 1.74 -9.42 -11.82
N ALA A 19 3.03 -9.75 -11.80
CA ALA A 19 3.53 -11.12 -11.67
C ALA A 19 3.44 -11.67 -10.22
N GLY A 20 3.38 -10.78 -9.23
CA GLY A 20 3.32 -11.14 -7.82
C GLY A 20 4.66 -11.61 -7.24
N HIS A 21 5.76 -11.52 -7.99
CA HIS A 21 7.10 -11.90 -7.53
C HIS A 21 8.19 -11.16 -8.32
N TYR A 22 9.42 -11.18 -7.82
CA TYR A 22 10.60 -10.66 -8.52
C TYR A 22 11.86 -11.48 -8.20
N ILE A 23 12.92 -11.30 -8.99
CA ILE A 23 14.24 -11.89 -8.71
C ILE A 23 15.10 -10.86 -7.99
N ASN A 24 15.59 -11.19 -6.80
CA ASN A 24 16.48 -10.31 -6.04
C ASN A 24 17.93 -10.35 -6.56
N LYS A 25 18.82 -9.53 -5.97
CA LYS A 25 20.23 -9.47 -6.37
C LYS A 25 20.99 -10.79 -6.15
N GLN A 26 20.48 -11.64 -5.25
CA GLN A 26 21.00 -12.96 -4.94
C GLN A 26 20.44 -14.05 -5.88
N GLN A 27 19.72 -13.67 -6.95
CA GLN A 27 19.09 -14.59 -7.91
C GLN A 27 18.02 -15.49 -7.27
N GLN A 28 17.33 -14.99 -6.25
CA GLN A 28 16.25 -15.70 -5.59
C GLN A 28 14.91 -15.10 -5.99
N THR A 29 13.93 -15.96 -6.24
CA THR A 29 12.53 -15.57 -6.40
C THR A 29 11.97 -15.13 -5.05
N VAL A 30 11.51 -13.89 -4.98
CA VAL A 30 10.81 -13.33 -3.84
C VAL A 30 9.34 -13.18 -4.21
N ASP A 31 8.49 -14.00 -3.61
CA ASP A 31 7.04 -13.90 -3.74
C ASP A 31 6.51 -12.77 -2.85
N ILE A 32 5.74 -11.86 -3.44
CA ILE A 32 5.09 -10.72 -2.76
C ILE A 32 3.56 -10.75 -2.91
N SER A 33 3.01 -11.79 -3.55
CA SER A 33 1.60 -11.84 -3.97
C SER A 33 0.63 -11.75 -2.79
N ALA A 34 0.89 -12.50 -1.71
CA ALA A 34 0.06 -12.52 -0.51
C ALA A 34 0.07 -11.15 0.21
N ASP A 35 1.25 -10.54 0.36
CA ASP A 35 1.41 -9.25 1.03
C ASP A 35 0.84 -8.10 0.19
N LEU A 36 1.01 -8.16 -1.14
CA LEU A 36 0.41 -7.21 -2.08
C LEU A 36 -1.11 -7.28 -2.00
N LYS A 37 -1.69 -8.48 -2.09
CA LYS A 37 -3.14 -8.69 -1.94
C LYS A 37 -3.64 -8.16 -0.60
N LYS A 38 -2.97 -8.53 0.50
CA LYS A 38 -3.32 -8.05 1.84
C LYS A 38 -3.28 -6.53 1.93
N SER A 39 -2.30 -5.89 1.32
CA SER A 39 -2.17 -4.42 1.33
C SER A 39 -3.30 -3.76 0.57
N VAL A 40 -3.65 -4.28 -0.60
CA VAL A 40 -4.79 -3.80 -1.41
C VAL A 40 -6.10 -3.98 -0.66
N ASP A 41 -6.36 -5.18 -0.15
CA ASP A 41 -7.61 -5.53 0.55
C ASP A 41 -7.83 -4.66 1.81
N ASN A 42 -6.75 -4.30 2.51
CA ASN A 42 -6.82 -3.51 3.74
C ASN A 42 -6.67 -1.99 3.53
N THR A 43 -6.49 -1.52 2.29
CA THR A 43 -6.37 -0.08 2.02
C THR A 43 -7.74 0.60 2.11
N ILE A 44 -7.94 1.42 3.14
CA ILE A 44 -9.19 2.15 3.36
C ILE A 44 -9.06 3.60 2.87
N ARG A 45 -9.93 4.01 1.95
CA ARG A 45 -10.05 5.42 1.56
C ARG A 45 -10.75 6.22 2.66
N ARG A 46 -9.99 7.02 3.41
CA ARG A 46 -10.57 7.99 4.36
C ARG A 46 -11.13 9.19 3.59
N LYS A 47 -12.46 9.26 3.46
CA LYS A 47 -13.14 10.48 2.97
C LYS A 47 -13.20 11.49 4.12
N ILE A 48 -12.44 12.58 4.02
CA ILE A 48 -12.62 13.73 4.92
C ILE A 48 -13.90 14.42 4.47
N LEU A 49 -14.99 14.25 5.21
CA LEU A 49 -16.17 15.08 5.07
C LEU A 49 -15.84 16.45 5.67
N ARG A 50 -15.41 17.39 4.82
CA ARG A 50 -15.35 18.80 5.20
C ARG A 50 -16.77 19.35 5.18
N GLY A 51 -17.46 19.16 6.29
CA GLY A 51 -18.76 19.75 6.60
C GLY A 51 -18.78 20.10 8.09
N ASN A 52 -18.37 21.33 8.39
CA ASN A 52 -18.72 22.17 9.54
C ASN A 52 -18.80 21.53 10.95
N ASN A 53 -17.87 21.96 11.82
CA ASN A 53 -17.88 21.85 13.28
C ASN A 53 -18.00 20.46 13.91
N LEU A 54 -16.93 19.66 13.82
CA LEU A 54 -16.70 18.59 14.81
C LEU A 54 -15.62 19.04 15.82
N PRO A 55 -15.89 19.02 17.14
CA PRO A 55 -14.92 19.41 18.14
C PRO A 55 -13.73 18.43 18.18
N ALA A 56 -12.55 18.96 18.49
CA ALA A 56 -11.23 18.31 18.42
C ALA A 56 -11.09 17.00 19.22
N TRP A 57 -12.07 16.65 20.06
CA TRP A 57 -12.08 15.45 20.91
C TRP A 57 -12.74 14.22 20.27
N THR A 58 -13.29 14.33 19.06
CA THR A 58 -13.96 13.21 18.37
C THR A 58 -13.01 12.14 17.80
N TYR A 59 -11.69 12.26 18.02
CA TYR A 59 -10.70 11.26 17.63
C TYR A 59 -10.49 10.15 18.68
N HIS A 60 -11.55 9.47 19.14
CA HIS A 60 -11.40 8.39 20.13
C HIS A 60 -12.07 7.04 19.81
N SER A 61 -12.54 6.78 18.59
CA SER A 61 -13.22 5.51 18.31
C SER A 61 -13.07 4.92 16.90
N ILE A 62 -11.90 5.04 16.25
CA ILE A 62 -11.62 4.26 15.02
C ILE A 62 -10.24 3.57 15.04
N THR A 63 -9.74 3.16 16.21
CA THR A 63 -8.47 2.41 16.29
C THR A 63 -8.49 1.21 17.24
N LYS A 64 -9.66 0.74 17.70
CA LYS A 64 -9.74 -0.43 18.60
C LYS A 64 -10.44 -1.68 18.10
N SER A 65 -10.98 -1.75 16.87
CA SER A 65 -11.67 -2.97 16.40
C SER A 65 -10.92 -3.83 15.37
N VAL A 66 -9.66 -3.53 15.04
CA VAL A 66 -8.82 -4.40 14.17
C VAL A 66 -7.65 -5.03 14.94
N LEU A 67 -7.60 -4.86 16.27
CA LEU A 67 -6.56 -5.44 17.14
C LEU A 67 -7.16 -6.14 18.37
N SER A 68 -8.33 -6.77 18.24
CA SER A 68 -8.71 -7.87 19.14
C SER A 68 -8.48 -9.18 18.38
N LYS A 69 -7.38 -9.84 18.71
CA LYS A 69 -7.35 -11.31 18.73
C LYS A 69 -8.21 -11.80 19.89
#